data_AF-A0A1T4ZRJ9-F1
#
_entry.id   AF-A0A1T4ZRJ9-F1
#
_cell.length_a   1.000
_cell.length_b   1.000
_cell.length_c   1.000
_cell.angle_alpha   90.00
_cell.angle_beta   90.00
_cell.angle_gamma   90.00
#
_symmetry.space_group_name_H-M   'P 1'
#
loop_
_entity.id
_entity.type
_entity.pdbx_description
1 polymer ?
#
loop_
_entity_poly.entity_id
_entity_poly.type
_entity_poly.pdbx_seq_one_letter_code
_entity_poly.pdbx_strand_id
1 'polypeptide(L)'
;MNPFPEDIFTEPSDVDPDTLANLGPLTRLAGRWEGHKGIDINPKADAPERREFIEQISFDPIDPQANGPQLFYGLRYHIHITTEEEDITFHDQVGYWLWEPATGLILQTLAIPRGQTALASGQAKPGDDRLTLTATRGQTEYGICSTAFLEYAFRTDSYTIDLTFEGDDAWSYDIRTMLAVRGRPELFEHRDRNRLTRVAPGKPNPLQQILTRRAKA
;
A
#
# COMPACT_ATOMS: atom_id res chain seq x y z
N MET A 1 3.01 30.06 -1.46
CA MET A 1 1.79 30.05 -2.27
C MET A 1 1.11 28.70 -2.06
N ASN A 2 -0.20 28.69 -1.89
CA ASN A 2 -0.97 27.46 -1.77
C ASN A 2 -1.02 26.76 -3.16
N PRO A 3 -0.60 25.49 -3.30
CA PRO A 3 -0.66 24.80 -4.59
C PRO A 3 -2.08 24.36 -4.96
N PHE A 4 -3.04 24.44 -4.04
CA PHE A 4 -4.42 24.01 -4.27
C PHE A 4 -5.25 25.08 -5.00
N PRO A 5 -6.18 24.67 -5.88
CA PRO A 5 -7.10 25.60 -6.55
C PRO A 5 -8.03 26.29 -5.55
N GLU A 6 -8.50 27.50 -5.92
CA GLU A 6 -9.50 28.21 -5.11
C GLU A 6 -10.88 27.53 -5.14
N ASP A 7 -11.24 26.94 -6.29
CA ASP A 7 -12.44 26.09 -6.39
C ASP A 7 -12.14 24.68 -5.90
N ILE A 8 -12.72 24.34 -4.75
CA ILE A 8 -12.54 23.05 -4.06
C ILE A 8 -13.71 22.08 -4.25
N PHE A 9 -14.73 22.45 -5.04
CA PHE A 9 -15.96 21.66 -5.18
C PHE A 9 -16.14 21.04 -6.56
N THR A 10 -15.64 21.69 -7.61
CA THR A 10 -15.84 21.20 -8.99
C THR A 10 -15.03 19.93 -9.24
N GLU A 11 -15.74 18.83 -9.49
CA GLU A 11 -15.14 17.56 -9.91
C GLU A 11 -14.84 17.54 -11.42
N PRO A 12 -13.81 16.79 -11.87
CA PRO A 12 -13.55 16.61 -13.29
C PRO A 12 -14.72 15.92 -14.01
N SER A 13 -15.16 16.47 -15.14
CA SER A 13 -16.30 15.94 -15.89
C SER A 13 -15.93 14.94 -17.00
N ASP A 14 -14.66 14.93 -17.43
CA ASP A 14 -14.14 14.09 -18.52
C ASP A 14 -13.16 13.04 -17.96
N VAL A 15 -13.65 12.24 -17.02
CA VAL A 15 -12.87 11.19 -16.36
C VAL A 15 -12.92 9.91 -17.18
N ASP A 16 -11.76 9.41 -17.61
CA ASP A 16 -11.66 8.11 -18.25
C ASP A 16 -12.04 7.00 -17.25
N PRO A 17 -13.08 6.18 -17.53
CA PRO A 17 -13.51 5.12 -16.63
C PRO A 17 -12.56 3.93 -16.57
N ASP A 18 -11.62 3.78 -17.52
CA ASP A 18 -10.66 2.67 -17.54
C ASP A 18 -9.52 2.93 -16.57
N THR A 19 -9.70 2.47 -15.33
CA THR A 19 -8.67 2.68 -14.30
C THR A 19 -7.39 1.96 -14.63
N LEU A 20 -7.45 0.75 -15.21
CA LEU A 20 -6.25 -0.04 -15.48
C LEU A 20 -5.32 0.66 -16.48
N ALA A 21 -5.88 1.41 -17.44
CA ALA A 21 -5.13 2.24 -18.37
C ALA A 21 -4.54 3.52 -17.73
N ASN A 22 -5.09 3.97 -16.60
CA ASN A 22 -4.81 5.27 -15.99
C ASN A 22 -4.15 5.19 -14.60
N LEU A 23 -3.59 4.04 -14.21
CA LEU A 23 -2.92 3.84 -12.90
C LEU A 23 -1.50 4.41 -12.82
N GLY A 24 -0.95 4.94 -13.92
CA GLY A 24 0.38 5.55 -13.96
C GLY A 24 1.48 4.61 -13.43
N PRO A 25 2.23 5.00 -12.37
CA PRO A 25 3.26 4.15 -11.77
C PRO A 25 2.71 2.87 -11.12
N LEU A 26 1.42 2.85 -10.76
CA LEU A 26 0.80 1.71 -10.07
C LEU A 26 0.29 0.62 -11.02
N THR A 27 0.30 0.87 -12.35
CA THR A 27 -0.26 -0.06 -13.35
C THR A 27 0.28 -1.47 -13.20
N ARG A 28 1.59 -1.60 -12.90
CA ARG A 28 2.26 -2.89 -12.76
C ARG A 28 1.81 -3.68 -11.54
N LEU A 29 1.26 -3.06 -10.50
CA LEU A 29 0.78 -3.77 -9.30
C LEU A 29 -0.56 -4.50 -9.54
N ALA A 30 -1.39 -4.04 -10.48
CA ALA A 30 -2.72 -4.60 -10.70
C ALA A 30 -2.65 -6.12 -11.00
N GLY A 31 -3.32 -6.96 -10.21
CA GLY A 31 -3.30 -8.42 -10.39
C GLY A 31 -3.29 -9.22 -9.10
N ARG A 32 -2.75 -10.45 -9.19
CA ARG A 32 -2.53 -11.36 -8.07
C ARG A 32 -1.06 -11.77 -8.04
N TRP A 33 -0.52 -11.86 -6.83
CA TRP A 33 0.91 -12.02 -6.58
C TRP A 33 1.17 -13.01 -5.46
N GLU A 34 2.27 -13.74 -5.57
CA GLU A 34 2.72 -14.66 -4.53
C GLU A 34 4.24 -14.50 -4.29
N GLY A 35 4.66 -14.66 -3.04
CA GLY A 35 6.06 -14.70 -2.64
C GLY A 35 6.25 -15.71 -1.51
N HIS A 36 7.26 -16.58 -1.61
CA HIS A 36 7.47 -17.70 -0.67
C HIS A 36 8.73 -17.55 0.20
N LYS A 37 9.44 -16.43 0.08
CA LYS A 37 10.74 -16.21 0.72
C LYS A 37 10.79 -14.86 1.41
N GLY A 38 9.65 -14.43 1.94
CA GLY A 38 9.56 -13.21 2.73
C GLY A 38 10.42 -13.33 3.98
N ILE A 39 11.03 -12.24 4.43
CA ILE A 39 11.85 -12.18 5.63
C ILE A 39 11.32 -11.08 6.54
N ASP A 40 10.89 -11.47 7.74
CA ASP A 40 10.53 -10.59 8.86
C ASP A 40 11.69 -10.54 9.87
N ILE A 41 12.08 -9.34 10.28
CA ILE A 41 12.94 -9.08 11.43
C ILE A 41 12.13 -8.32 12.49
N ASN A 42 11.75 -8.99 13.58
CA ASN A 42 10.83 -8.46 14.60
C ASN A 42 11.44 -8.44 16.02
N PRO A 43 10.88 -7.63 16.95
CA PRO A 43 11.41 -7.56 18.30
C PRO A 43 10.88 -8.72 19.16
N LYS A 44 11.78 -9.46 19.82
CA LYS A 44 11.49 -10.38 20.94
C LYS A 44 12.25 -9.99 22.18
N ALA A 45 11.83 -10.49 23.35
CA ALA A 45 12.38 -10.13 24.66
C ALA A 45 13.92 -10.21 24.73
N ASP A 46 14.51 -11.31 24.26
CA ASP A 46 15.95 -11.56 24.38
C ASP A 46 16.76 -10.96 23.22
N ALA A 47 16.42 -11.29 21.97
CA ALA A 47 17.10 -10.83 20.76
C ALA A 47 16.11 -10.69 19.59
N PRO A 48 16.41 -9.91 18.54
CA PRO A 48 15.59 -9.88 17.34
C PRO A 48 15.46 -11.28 16.74
N GLU A 49 14.26 -11.64 16.31
CA GLU A 49 13.99 -12.91 15.63
C GLU A 49 13.86 -12.66 14.13
N ARG A 50 14.39 -13.61 13.34
CA ARG A 50 14.19 -13.64 11.90
C ARG A 50 13.20 -14.75 11.58
N ARG A 51 12.11 -14.43 10.91
CA ARG A 51 11.13 -15.43 10.41
C ARG A 51 10.99 -15.36 8.89
N GLU A 52 10.73 -16.52 8.29
CA GLU A 52 10.37 -16.62 6.88
C GLU A 52 8.86 -16.73 6.74
N PHE A 53 8.32 -16.14 5.68
CA PHE A 53 6.87 -16.13 5.44
C PHE A 53 6.49 -16.32 3.98
N ILE A 54 5.28 -16.81 3.78
CA ILE A 54 4.60 -16.97 2.49
C ILE A 54 3.52 -15.89 2.42
N GLU A 55 3.49 -15.17 1.32
CA GLU A 55 2.61 -14.03 1.11
C GLU A 55 1.82 -14.18 -0.18
N GLN A 56 0.53 -13.86 -0.10
CA GLN A 56 -0.34 -13.64 -1.24
C GLN A 56 -0.85 -12.21 -1.22
N ILE A 57 -0.79 -11.52 -2.35
CA ILE A 57 -1.35 -10.16 -2.49
C ILE A 57 -2.31 -10.09 -3.67
N SER A 58 -3.43 -9.42 -3.45
CA SER A 58 -4.39 -9.06 -4.48
C SER A 58 -4.45 -7.54 -4.65
N PHE A 59 -4.43 -7.07 -5.90
CA PHE A 59 -4.68 -5.68 -6.27
C PHE A 59 -5.80 -5.61 -7.31
N ASP A 60 -6.91 -5.00 -6.93
CA ASP A 60 -8.11 -4.83 -7.76
C ASP A 60 -8.31 -3.36 -8.11
N PRO A 61 -8.29 -2.98 -9.40
CA PRO A 61 -8.67 -1.63 -9.82
C PRO A 61 -10.05 -1.22 -9.29
N ILE A 62 -10.11 -0.02 -8.69
CA ILE A 62 -11.35 0.63 -8.27
C ILE A 62 -11.82 1.60 -9.34
N ASP A 63 -13.06 2.08 -9.26
CA ASP A 63 -13.49 3.18 -10.12
C ASP A 63 -12.80 4.49 -9.70
N PRO A 64 -12.55 5.44 -10.62
CA PRO A 64 -11.89 6.69 -10.31
C PRO A 64 -12.60 7.45 -9.18
N GLN A 65 -11.84 8.06 -8.28
CA GLN A 65 -12.38 8.76 -7.11
C GLN A 65 -12.01 10.24 -7.16
N ALA A 66 -12.99 11.12 -7.03
CA ALA A 66 -12.77 12.56 -6.98
C ALA A 66 -12.90 13.09 -5.54
N ASN A 67 -12.07 14.08 -5.20
CA ASN A 67 -12.18 14.91 -4.00
C ASN A 67 -12.25 16.37 -4.47
N GLY A 68 -13.43 16.82 -4.90
CA GLY A 68 -13.54 18.07 -5.65
C GLY A 68 -12.61 18.02 -6.89
N PRO A 69 -11.68 18.96 -7.05
CA PRO A 69 -10.82 19.02 -8.24
C PRO A 69 -9.74 17.91 -8.30
N GLN A 70 -9.46 17.22 -7.19
CA GLN A 70 -8.47 16.14 -7.15
C GLN A 70 -9.08 14.83 -7.69
N LEU A 71 -8.31 14.08 -8.48
CA LEU A 71 -8.73 12.80 -9.05
C LEU A 71 -7.70 11.71 -8.74
N PHE A 72 -8.19 10.58 -8.24
CA PHE A 72 -7.39 9.38 -8.00
C PHE A 72 -7.84 8.23 -8.91
N TYR A 73 -6.85 7.57 -9.50
CA TYR A 73 -6.96 6.20 -9.97
C TYR A 73 -6.32 5.29 -8.92
N GLY A 74 -6.84 4.08 -8.73
CA GLY A 74 -6.35 3.26 -7.62
C GLY A 74 -6.65 1.77 -7.67
N LEU A 75 -6.04 1.09 -6.72
CA LEU A 75 -6.15 -0.35 -6.47
C LEU A 75 -6.60 -0.55 -5.02
N ARG A 76 -7.69 -1.30 -4.81
CA ARG A 76 -7.94 -1.93 -3.52
C ARG A 76 -7.01 -3.11 -3.39
N TYR A 77 -6.40 -3.32 -2.23
CA TYR A 77 -5.54 -4.48 -2.01
C TYR A 77 -5.85 -5.24 -0.72
N HIS A 78 -5.48 -6.51 -0.74
CA HIS A 78 -5.49 -7.41 0.41
C HIS A 78 -4.22 -8.26 0.38
N ILE A 79 -3.51 -8.26 1.50
CA ILE A 79 -2.35 -9.09 1.80
C ILE A 79 -2.78 -10.15 2.79
N HIS A 80 -2.40 -11.40 2.52
CA HIS A 80 -2.53 -12.51 3.44
C HIS A 80 -1.17 -13.22 3.56
N ILE A 81 -0.68 -13.34 4.79
CA ILE A 81 0.63 -13.95 5.08
C ILE A 81 0.45 -15.11 6.04
N THR A 82 1.10 -16.22 5.73
CA THR A 82 1.26 -17.40 6.58
C THR A 82 2.74 -17.76 6.76
N THR A 83 3.03 -18.75 7.59
CA THR A 83 4.37 -19.35 7.71
C THR A 83 4.28 -20.85 7.45
N GLU A 84 5.39 -21.51 7.12
CA GLU A 84 5.40 -22.98 6.98
C GLU A 84 5.22 -23.69 8.34
N GLU A 85 5.57 -23.01 9.43
CA GLU A 85 5.59 -23.56 10.78
C GLU A 85 4.22 -23.53 11.47
N GLU A 86 3.32 -22.65 11.03
CA GLU A 86 2.04 -22.39 11.67
C GLU A 86 0.89 -22.39 10.66
N ASP A 87 -0.17 -23.17 10.92
CA ASP A 87 -1.39 -23.21 10.09
C ASP A 87 -2.27 -21.96 10.24
N ILE A 88 -1.83 -20.93 10.97
CA ILE A 88 -2.60 -19.72 11.24
C ILE A 88 -2.18 -18.56 10.32
N THR A 89 -3.07 -17.57 10.20
CA THR A 89 -2.73 -16.30 9.57
C THR A 89 -1.72 -15.55 10.43
N PHE A 90 -0.53 -15.31 9.87
CA PHE A 90 0.54 -14.57 10.54
C PHE A 90 0.33 -13.06 10.43
N HIS A 91 -0.06 -12.58 9.24
CA HIS A 91 -0.41 -11.19 8.98
C HIS A 91 -1.55 -11.09 7.97
N ASP A 92 -2.40 -10.08 8.16
CA ASP A 92 -3.50 -9.74 7.26
C ASP A 92 -3.56 -8.22 7.17
N GLN A 93 -3.71 -7.69 5.97
CA GLN A 93 -3.71 -6.25 5.74
C GLN A 93 -4.56 -5.88 4.54
N VAL A 94 -5.33 -4.81 4.68
CA VAL A 94 -6.16 -4.27 3.61
C VAL A 94 -5.98 -2.77 3.45
N GLY A 95 -6.29 -2.25 2.27
CA GLY A 95 -6.32 -0.81 2.02
C GLY A 95 -6.38 -0.46 0.54
N TYR A 96 -5.86 0.71 0.20
CA TYR A 96 -5.80 1.22 -1.16
C TYR A 96 -4.41 1.71 -1.52
N TRP A 97 -4.03 1.52 -2.78
CA TRP A 97 -2.97 2.25 -3.45
C TRP A 97 -3.60 3.23 -4.42
N LEU A 98 -3.32 4.52 -4.27
CA LEU A 98 -3.93 5.59 -5.06
C LEU A 98 -2.84 6.40 -5.76
N TRP A 99 -3.13 6.87 -6.98
CA TRP A 99 -2.27 7.77 -7.73
C TRP A 99 -3.08 8.96 -8.24
N GLU A 100 -2.56 10.17 -7.99
CA GLU A 100 -3.10 11.42 -8.54
C GLU A 100 -2.28 11.84 -9.77
N PRO A 101 -2.83 11.78 -10.99
CA PRO A 101 -2.08 12.11 -12.20
C PRO A 101 -1.59 13.55 -12.24
N ALA A 102 -2.36 14.49 -11.66
CA ALA A 102 -2.07 15.92 -11.73
C ALA A 102 -0.80 16.32 -10.96
N THR A 103 -0.49 15.61 -9.87
CA THR A 103 0.59 15.97 -8.95
C THR A 103 1.71 14.92 -8.90
N GLY A 104 1.41 13.69 -9.29
CA GLY A 104 2.29 12.53 -9.09
C GLY A 104 2.14 11.88 -7.70
N LEU A 105 1.22 12.38 -6.85
CA LEU A 105 1.02 11.89 -5.50
C LEU A 105 0.64 10.42 -5.54
N ILE A 106 1.35 9.61 -4.79
CA ILE A 106 0.98 8.22 -4.51
C ILE A 106 0.64 8.08 -3.03
N LEU A 107 -0.44 7.36 -2.76
CA LEU A 107 -0.89 7.06 -1.40
C LEU A 107 -1.02 5.57 -1.21
N GLN A 108 -0.65 5.10 -0.03
CA GLN A 108 -1.00 3.78 0.47
C GLN A 108 -1.76 3.94 1.79
N THR A 109 -3.01 3.49 1.81
CA THR A 109 -3.72 3.25 3.06
C THR A 109 -3.44 1.82 3.50
N LEU A 110 -3.29 1.59 4.80
CA LEU A 110 -3.25 0.24 5.34
C LEU A 110 -4.03 0.18 6.65
N ALA A 111 -4.70 -0.95 6.85
CA ALA A 111 -5.32 -1.33 8.10
C ALA A 111 -4.94 -2.78 8.39
N ILE A 112 -4.47 -3.03 9.61
CA ILE A 112 -4.13 -4.37 10.09
C ILE A 112 -5.07 -4.77 11.22
N PRO A 113 -5.48 -6.04 11.35
CA PRO A 113 -6.46 -6.49 12.34
C PRO A 113 -5.90 -6.55 13.77
N ARG A 114 -4.75 -5.90 14.02
CA ARG A 114 -4.20 -5.62 15.34
C ARG A 114 -4.61 -4.24 15.88
N GLY A 115 -5.49 -3.55 15.14
CA GLY A 115 -6.00 -2.22 15.50
C GLY A 115 -4.99 -1.11 15.24
N GLN A 116 -4.31 -1.17 14.09
CA GLN A 116 -3.43 -0.10 13.62
C GLN A 116 -3.74 0.24 12.16
N THR A 117 -3.58 1.51 11.82
CA THR A 117 -3.74 2.02 10.46
C THR A 117 -2.66 3.07 10.16
N ALA A 118 -2.29 3.18 8.88
CA ALA A 118 -1.41 4.23 8.40
C ALA A 118 -1.88 4.73 7.02
N LEU A 119 -1.60 6.01 6.76
CA LEU A 119 -1.67 6.64 5.44
C LEU A 119 -0.25 7.08 5.08
N ALA A 120 0.37 6.34 4.17
CA ALA A 120 1.70 6.66 3.64
C ALA A 120 1.60 7.41 2.32
N SER A 121 2.51 8.33 2.08
CA SER A 121 2.56 9.14 0.86
C SER A 121 3.95 9.14 0.22
N GLY A 122 3.97 9.34 -1.09
CA GLY A 122 5.17 9.48 -1.90
C GLY A 122 4.89 10.27 -3.18
N GLN A 123 5.88 10.35 -4.06
CA GLN A 123 5.75 10.99 -5.36
C GLN A 123 6.34 10.08 -6.45
N ALA A 124 5.64 9.92 -7.55
CA ALA A 124 6.11 9.13 -8.69
C ALA A 124 5.52 9.61 -10.02
N LYS A 125 6.25 9.31 -11.09
CA LYS A 125 5.84 9.58 -12.48
C LYS A 125 5.40 8.29 -13.16
N PRO A 126 4.57 8.37 -14.21
CA PRO A 126 4.29 7.23 -15.07
C PRO A 126 5.59 6.56 -15.53
N GLY A 127 5.68 5.24 -15.36
CA GLY A 127 6.86 4.45 -15.76
C GLY A 127 7.99 4.36 -14.74
N ASP A 128 7.91 5.03 -13.57
CA ASP A 128 8.94 4.89 -12.53
C ASP A 128 9.02 3.44 -12.02
N ASP A 129 10.24 2.89 -12.01
CA ASP A 129 10.54 1.51 -11.57
C ASP A 129 10.70 1.38 -10.06
N ARG A 130 10.70 2.50 -9.34
CA ARG A 130 10.86 2.54 -7.89
C ARG A 130 9.86 3.49 -7.28
N LEU A 131 9.21 3.04 -6.21
CA LEU A 131 8.28 3.86 -5.43
C LEU A 131 8.75 3.85 -3.98
N THR A 132 8.74 5.02 -3.35
CA THR A 132 9.01 5.15 -1.92
C THR A 132 7.85 5.91 -1.28
N LEU A 133 7.24 5.33 -0.25
CA LEU A 133 6.19 5.98 0.52
C LEU A 133 6.55 5.99 1.99
N THR A 134 6.12 7.05 2.69
CA THR A 134 6.39 7.24 4.11
C THR A 134 5.14 7.68 4.87
N ALA A 135 5.02 7.26 6.13
CA ALA A 135 4.07 7.79 7.09
C ALA A 135 4.79 8.12 8.40
N THR A 136 4.41 9.23 9.03
CA THR A 136 4.99 9.64 10.31
C THR A 136 3.89 9.82 11.34
N ARG A 137 4.11 9.24 12.53
CA ARG A 137 3.14 9.38 13.63
C ARG A 137 2.87 10.84 13.97
N GLY A 138 1.59 11.15 14.20
CA GLY A 138 1.15 12.48 14.65
C GLY A 138 0.89 13.49 13.53
N GLN A 139 1.21 13.16 12.27
CA GLN A 139 0.79 13.97 11.14
C GLN A 139 -0.71 13.79 10.83
N THR A 140 -1.35 14.88 10.42
CA THR A 140 -2.78 14.90 10.03
C THR A 140 -2.98 14.72 8.52
N GLU A 141 -1.94 14.96 7.72
CA GLU A 141 -1.97 14.74 6.27
C GLU A 141 -1.68 13.27 5.94
N TYR A 142 -0.59 12.70 6.47
CA TYR A 142 -0.13 11.32 6.22
C TYR A 142 0.41 10.68 7.51
N GLY A 143 -0.49 10.07 8.29
CA GLY A 143 -0.24 9.69 9.69
C GLY A 143 -0.40 8.21 10.02
N ILE A 144 -0.10 7.87 11.27
CA ILE A 144 -0.21 6.52 11.86
C ILE A 144 -1.06 6.62 13.14
N CYS A 145 -2.00 5.68 13.30
CA CYS A 145 -2.87 5.55 14.46
C CYS A 145 -2.94 4.10 14.94
N SER A 146 -2.87 3.89 16.26
CA SER A 146 -2.88 2.55 16.88
C SER A 146 -3.79 2.49 18.12
N THR A 147 -4.08 1.27 18.58
CA THR A 147 -4.76 1.06 19.87
C THR A 147 -3.91 1.56 21.05
N ALA A 148 -4.58 1.85 22.17
CA ALA A 148 -3.92 2.31 23.40
C ALA A 148 -2.81 1.35 23.90
N PHE A 149 -2.96 0.04 23.70
CA PHE A 149 -1.93 -0.92 24.10
C PHE A 149 -0.71 -0.83 23.19
N LEU A 150 -0.89 -0.72 21.87
CA LEU A 150 0.22 -0.52 20.93
C LEU A 150 0.94 0.79 21.24
N GLU A 151 0.21 1.87 21.53
CA GLU A 151 0.81 3.15 21.96
C GLU A 151 1.62 3.02 23.27
N TYR A 152 1.19 2.14 24.18
CA TYR A 152 1.85 1.91 25.46
C TYR A 152 3.08 0.98 25.38
N ALA A 153 3.04 -0.04 24.51
CA ALA A 153 4.00 -1.14 24.49
C ALA A 153 4.88 -1.23 23.23
N PHE A 154 4.31 -0.96 22.05
CA PHE A 154 4.92 -1.18 20.74
C PHE A 154 4.55 -0.02 19.80
N ARG A 155 4.92 1.20 20.18
CA ARG A 155 4.47 2.41 19.47
C ARG A 155 5.21 2.53 18.14
N THR A 156 4.46 2.69 17.06
CA THR A 156 5.02 2.93 15.72
C THR A 156 5.26 4.42 15.51
N ASP A 157 6.52 4.82 15.34
CA ASP A 157 6.91 6.22 15.14
C ASP A 157 6.97 6.60 13.66
N SER A 158 7.43 5.69 12.79
CA SER A 158 7.45 5.89 11.33
C SER A 158 7.32 4.58 10.56
N TYR A 159 6.85 4.71 9.32
CA TYR A 159 6.75 3.63 8.34
C TYR A 159 7.33 4.12 7.01
N THR A 160 8.14 3.29 6.37
CA THR A 160 8.62 3.48 5.00
C THR A 160 8.45 2.19 4.23
N ILE A 161 7.99 2.27 2.99
CA ILE A 161 8.04 1.17 2.02
C ILE A 161 8.78 1.64 0.77
N ASP A 162 9.78 0.86 0.37
CA ASP A 162 10.45 0.98 -0.92
C ASP A 162 10.05 -0.19 -1.81
N LEU A 163 9.51 0.10 -2.99
CA LEU A 163 9.14 -0.87 -4.02
C LEU A 163 10.14 -0.78 -5.17
N THR A 164 10.51 -1.93 -5.75
CA THR A 164 11.24 -1.99 -7.02
C THR A 164 10.55 -2.96 -7.96
N PHE A 165 10.15 -2.46 -9.13
CA PHE A 165 9.64 -3.29 -10.22
C PHE A 165 10.78 -3.96 -10.97
N GLU A 166 10.63 -5.25 -11.26
CA GLU A 166 11.62 -6.09 -11.94
C GLU A 166 11.00 -6.62 -13.25
N GLY A 167 10.63 -5.68 -14.12
CA GLY A 167 9.77 -5.95 -15.28
C GLY A 167 8.28 -5.94 -14.91
N ASP A 168 7.47 -6.64 -15.70
CA ASP A 168 6.01 -6.62 -15.56
C ASP A 168 5.47 -7.71 -14.62
N ASP A 169 6.21 -8.80 -14.42
CA ASP A 169 5.73 -9.99 -13.71
C ASP A 169 6.47 -10.27 -12.40
N ALA A 170 7.28 -9.32 -11.93
CA ALA A 170 7.93 -9.38 -10.63
C ALA A 170 8.19 -7.99 -10.03
N TRP A 171 8.15 -7.94 -8.71
CA TRP A 171 8.59 -6.78 -7.94
C TRP A 171 9.03 -7.20 -6.55
N SER A 172 9.82 -6.36 -5.90
CA SER A 172 10.29 -6.55 -4.53
C SER A 172 9.97 -5.33 -3.67
N TYR A 173 9.91 -5.54 -2.36
CA TYR A 173 9.75 -4.46 -1.41
C TYR A 173 10.70 -4.57 -0.21
N ASP A 174 10.93 -3.42 0.41
CA ASP A 174 11.62 -3.26 1.69
C ASP A 174 10.81 -2.31 2.57
N ILE A 175 10.20 -2.86 3.61
CA ILE A 175 9.44 -2.11 4.61
C ILE A 175 10.33 -1.90 5.82
N ARG A 176 10.37 -0.66 6.31
CA ARG A 176 11.06 -0.26 7.54
C ARG A 176 10.08 0.45 8.45
N THR A 177 9.90 -0.09 9.64
CA THR A 177 9.01 0.44 10.66
C THR A 177 9.81 0.72 11.93
N MET A 178 9.81 1.97 12.38
CA MET A 178 10.51 2.35 13.62
C MET A 178 9.57 2.18 14.80
N LEU A 179 9.91 1.26 15.71
CA LEU A 179 9.12 0.90 16.88
C LEU A 179 9.80 1.38 18.16
N ALA A 180 9.08 2.17 18.96
CA ALA A 180 9.44 2.40 20.36
C ALA A 180 8.86 1.25 21.20
N VAL A 181 9.73 0.33 21.61
CA VAL A 181 9.37 -0.82 22.44
C VAL A 181 9.53 -0.46 23.90
N ARG A 182 8.46 -0.61 24.68
CA ARG A 182 8.47 -0.28 26.12
C ARG A 182 9.56 -1.07 26.84
N GLY A 183 10.38 -0.37 27.63
CA GLY A 183 11.50 -0.96 28.36
C GLY A 183 12.81 -0.99 27.57
N ARG A 184 12.83 -0.52 26.31
CA ARG A 184 14.05 -0.33 25.51
C ARG A 184 14.31 1.15 25.30
N PRO A 185 15.56 1.63 25.51
CA PRO A 185 15.89 3.04 25.31
C PRO A 185 16.00 3.41 23.83
N GLU A 186 16.40 2.46 22.98
CA GLU A 186 16.60 2.67 21.54
C GLU A 186 15.36 2.25 20.75
N LEU A 187 15.13 2.93 19.62
CA LEU A 187 14.11 2.51 18.65
C LEU A 187 14.54 1.21 17.98
N PHE A 188 13.58 0.33 17.74
CA PHE A 188 13.78 -0.90 17.00
C PHE A 188 13.37 -0.69 15.54
N GLU A 189 14.28 -0.95 14.60
CA GLU A 189 13.95 -1.02 13.17
C GLU A 189 13.38 -2.41 12.86
N HIS A 190 12.06 -2.51 12.81
CA HIS A 190 11.38 -3.67 12.27
C HIS A 190 11.42 -3.61 10.75
N ARG A 191 11.81 -4.73 10.12
CA ARG A 191 12.06 -4.77 8.68
C ARG A 191 11.46 -6.01 8.05
N ASP A 192 10.66 -5.78 7.02
CA ASP A 192 10.05 -6.84 6.19
C ASP A 192 10.51 -6.70 4.75
N ARG A 193 10.93 -7.80 4.13
CA ARG A 193 11.30 -7.82 2.72
C ARG A 193 10.70 -9.02 2.03
N ASN A 194 10.20 -8.83 0.82
CA ASN A 194 9.80 -9.94 -0.04
C ASN A 194 10.01 -9.61 -1.52
N ARG A 195 10.00 -10.65 -2.34
CA ARG A 195 9.93 -10.56 -3.79
C ARG A 195 8.75 -11.39 -4.26
N LEU A 196 7.86 -10.78 -5.03
CA LEU A 196 6.66 -11.42 -5.52
C LEU A 196 6.72 -11.66 -7.02
N THR A 197 6.03 -12.71 -7.45
CA THR A 197 5.80 -13.05 -8.85
C THR A 197 4.31 -13.03 -9.16
N ARG A 198 3.96 -12.56 -10.36
CA ARG A 198 2.56 -12.48 -10.80
C ARG A 198 2.01 -13.89 -11.02
N VAL A 199 0.79 -14.14 -10.51
CA VAL A 199 0.05 -15.39 -10.75
C VAL A 199 -1.26 -15.16 -11.51
N ALA A 200 -1.77 -13.92 -11.53
CA ALA A 200 -2.87 -13.55 -12.42
C ALA A 200 -2.80 -12.05 -12.80
N PRO A 201 -3.25 -11.68 -14.01
CA PRO A 201 -3.31 -10.28 -14.43
C PRO A 201 -4.40 -9.51 -13.68
N GLY A 202 -4.28 -8.17 -13.67
CA GLY A 202 -5.34 -7.28 -13.22
C GLY A 202 -6.61 -7.43 -14.06
N LYS A 203 -7.76 -7.17 -13.44
CA LYS A 203 -9.07 -7.12 -14.12
C LYS A 203 -9.54 -5.67 -14.22
N PRO A 204 -10.33 -5.29 -15.23
CA PRO A 204 -10.91 -3.96 -15.30
C PRO A 204 -11.73 -3.62 -14.05
N ASN A 205 -11.79 -2.34 -13.67
CA ASN A 205 -12.62 -1.85 -12.58
C ASN A 205 -14.13 -2.06 -12.85
N PRO A 206 -14.99 -2.06 -11.81
CA PRO A 206 -16.42 -2.35 -11.95
C PRO A 206 -17.15 -1.53 -13.02
N LEU A 207 -16.93 -0.21 -13.06
CA LEU A 207 -17.55 0.67 -14.05
C LEU A 207 -17.13 0.28 -15.48
N GLN A 208 -15.84 0.05 -15.71
CA GLN A 208 -15.33 -0.31 -17.03
C GLN A 208 -15.92 -1.65 -17.53
N GLN A 209 -16.13 -2.61 -16.62
CA GLN A 209 -16.83 -3.87 -16.96
C GLN A 209 -18.30 -3.64 -17.34
N ILE A 210 -18.99 -2.69 -16.70
CA ILE A 210 -20.39 -2.34 -17.03
C ILE A 210 -20.45 -1.69 -18.41
N LEU A 211 -19.59 -0.71 -18.68
CA LEU A 211 -19.54 0.00 -19.96
C LEU A 211 -19.20 -0.93 -21.12
N THR A 212 -18.23 -1.82 -20.93
CA THR A 212 -17.87 -2.85 -21.92
C THR A 212 -19.04 -3.77 -22.24
N ARG A 213 -19.84 -4.16 -21.24
CA ARG A 213 -21.04 -4.99 -21.47
C ARG A 213 -22.13 -4.23 -22.23
N ARG A 214 -22.37 -2.96 -21.91
CA ARG A 214 -23.35 -2.11 -22.60
C ARG A 214 -22.98 -1.89 -24.06
N ALA A 215 -21.70 -1.70 -24.38
CA ALA A 215 -21.24 -1.51 -25.75
C ALA A 215 -21.39 -2.77 -26.63
N LYS A 216 -21.56 -3.94 -26.03
CA LYS A 216 -21.74 -5.23 -26.73
C LYS A 216 -23.22 -5.64 -26.87
N ALA A 217 -24.12 -4.95 -26.17
CA ALA A 217 -25.56 -5.22 -26.19
C ALA A 217 -26.23 -4.41 -27.31
#